data_AF-A0AAV8GLZ7-F1
#
_entry.id   AF-A0AAV8GLZ7-F1
#
_cell.length_a   1.000
_cell.length_b   1.000
_cell.length_c   1.000
_cell.angle_alpha   90.00
_cell.angle_beta   90.00
_cell.angle_gamma   90.00
#
_symmetry.space_group_name_H-M   'P 1'
#
loop_
_entity.id
_entity.type
_entity.pdbx_description
1 polymer ?
#
loop_
_entity_poly.entity_id
_entity_poly.type
_entity_poly.pdbx_seq_one_letter_code
_entity_poly.pdbx_strand_id
1 'polypeptide(L)'
;MILEGKLSDNGVWAQHKNNLEQFICNVLQKGYRNTQKSSGGMLWFHPWNNLQYVTSAMLVLSIHADQLAAKSLTLQCPSGNVSPQDINSFVKSQVDYILGENPKKMSYMVGFGTSYPLQVHHRGASIVSIKKDSSTVTCQGGFSTWFYKDAPNPNVIDGAIVGGPDANDQYSDTRTNYQQAEAATVNTAPFVGVLARIT
;
A
#
# COMPACT_ATOMS: atom_id res chain seq x y z
N MET A 1 15.94 -8.47 15.75
CA MET A 1 16.24 -9.12 17.06
C MET A 1 17.16 -10.34 16.95
N ILE A 2 16.81 -11.42 16.25
CA ILE A 2 17.75 -12.56 16.05
C ILE A 2 18.99 -12.11 15.28
N LEU A 3 18.80 -11.41 14.16
CA LEU A 3 19.91 -10.82 13.39
C LEU A 3 20.71 -9.76 14.16
N GLU A 4 20.19 -9.24 15.27
CA GLU A 4 20.88 -8.29 16.15
C GLU A 4 21.63 -9.00 17.30
N GLY A 5 21.54 -10.33 17.41
CA GLY A 5 22.10 -11.10 18.52
C GLY A 5 21.33 -10.98 19.85
N LYS A 6 20.13 -10.38 19.83
CA LYS A 6 19.29 -10.19 21.03
C LYS A 6 18.44 -11.40 21.39
N LEU A 7 18.22 -12.30 20.43
CA LEU A 7 17.45 -13.53 20.61
C LEU A 7 18.22 -14.71 20.02
N SER A 8 18.07 -15.88 20.61
CA SER A 8 18.66 -17.12 20.10
C SER A 8 17.99 -17.57 18.81
N ASP A 9 18.78 -18.11 17.88
CA ASP A 9 18.27 -18.72 16.64
C ASP A 9 17.89 -20.19 16.89
N ASN A 10 16.91 -20.41 17.79
CA ASN A 10 16.39 -21.74 18.11
C ASN A 10 14.91 -21.69 18.54
N GLY A 11 14.27 -22.85 18.59
CA GLY A 11 12.89 -23.01 19.04
C GLY A 11 11.91 -22.07 18.31
N VAL A 12 11.07 -21.39 19.09
CA VAL A 12 10.02 -20.50 18.56
C VAL A 12 10.56 -19.31 17.77
N TRP A 13 11.73 -18.78 18.15
CA TRP A 13 12.33 -17.61 17.50
C TRP A 13 12.84 -17.95 16.11
N ALA A 14 13.53 -19.08 15.95
CA ALA A 14 13.93 -19.60 14.64
C ALA A 14 12.71 -19.84 13.74
N GLN A 15 11.61 -20.34 14.29
CA GLN A 15 10.37 -20.54 13.52
C GLN A 15 9.78 -19.20 13.04
N HIS A 16 9.72 -18.17 13.90
CA HIS A 16 9.27 -16.84 13.49
C HIS A 16 10.14 -16.22 12.40
N LYS A 17 11.47 -16.35 12.51
CA LYS A 17 12.41 -15.90 11.47
C LYS A 17 12.17 -16.63 10.15
N ASN A 18 12.06 -17.96 10.18
CA ASN A 18 11.78 -18.74 8.98
C ASN A 18 10.44 -18.34 8.33
N ASN A 19 9.39 -18.11 9.13
CA ASN A 19 8.09 -17.67 8.60
C ASN A 19 8.18 -16.28 7.94
N LEU A 20 8.93 -15.35 8.54
CA LEU A 20 9.19 -14.02 7.98
C LEU A 20 9.95 -14.13 6.65
N GLU A 21 11.03 -14.90 6.63
CA GLU A 21 11.87 -15.08 5.45
C GLU A 21 11.09 -15.76 4.30
N GLN A 22 10.26 -16.76 4.61
CA GLN A 22 9.35 -17.37 3.64
C GLN A 22 8.32 -16.38 3.09
N PHE A 23 7.72 -15.54 3.94
CA PHE A 23 6.82 -14.48 3.50
C PHE A 23 7.52 -13.52 2.55
N ILE A 24 8.72 -13.05 2.89
CA ILE A 24 9.50 -12.13 2.05
C ILE A 24 9.85 -12.80 0.72
N CYS A 25 10.29 -14.05 0.71
CA CYS A 25 10.57 -14.79 -0.52
C CYS A 25 9.32 -14.92 -1.42
N ASN A 26 8.15 -15.22 -0.85
CA ASN A 26 6.89 -15.33 -1.60
C ASN A 26 6.48 -13.97 -2.21
N VAL A 27 6.64 -12.87 -1.47
CA VAL A 27 6.36 -11.51 -1.96
C VAL A 27 7.29 -11.15 -3.13
N LEU A 28 8.58 -11.45 -3.00
CA LEU A 28 9.62 -11.20 -4.00
C LEU A 28 9.57 -12.13 -5.22
N GLN A 29 8.53 -12.96 -5.33
CA GLN A 29 8.35 -13.93 -6.42
C GLN A 29 9.45 -15.02 -6.48
N LYS A 30 10.13 -15.30 -5.36
CA LYS A 30 11.19 -16.31 -5.26
C LYS A 30 10.88 -17.43 -4.26
N GLY A 31 9.67 -17.47 -3.71
CA GLY A 31 9.23 -18.46 -2.73
C GLY A 31 8.56 -19.69 -3.34
N TYR A 32 8.02 -20.56 -2.49
CA TYR A 32 7.27 -21.74 -2.91
C TYR A 32 5.81 -21.42 -3.30
N ARG A 33 5.25 -20.36 -2.71
CA ARG A 33 3.85 -19.93 -2.90
C ARG A 33 3.83 -18.42 -3.04
N ASN A 34 4.30 -17.97 -4.21
CA ASN A 34 4.42 -16.55 -4.49
C ASN A 34 3.08 -15.82 -4.34
N THR A 35 3.13 -14.62 -3.78
CA THR A 35 1.96 -13.73 -3.71
C THR A 35 1.53 -13.38 -5.13
N GLN A 36 0.22 -13.35 -5.39
CA GLN A 36 -0.29 -12.94 -6.68
C GLN A 36 0.20 -11.53 -7.03
N LYS A 37 0.49 -11.30 -8.31
CA LYS A 37 0.89 -10.01 -8.84
C LYS A 37 0.05 -9.70 -10.07
N SER A 38 -0.42 -8.47 -10.19
CA SER A 38 -1.12 -8.02 -11.39
C SER A 38 -0.18 -7.96 -12.60
N SER A 39 -0.74 -7.82 -13.79
CA SER A 39 0.04 -7.70 -15.02
C SER A 39 0.95 -6.46 -15.04
N GLY A 40 0.48 -5.36 -14.45
CA GLY A 40 1.24 -4.13 -14.25
C GLY A 40 2.25 -4.20 -13.10
N GLY A 41 2.23 -5.28 -12.32
CA GLY A 41 3.24 -5.54 -11.32
C GLY A 41 2.90 -5.12 -9.87
N MET A 42 1.63 -4.88 -9.56
CA MET A 42 1.18 -4.64 -8.18
C MET A 42 0.96 -5.97 -7.45
N LEU A 43 1.42 -6.07 -6.20
CA LEU A 43 1.06 -7.19 -5.33
C LEU A 43 -0.45 -7.22 -5.07
N TRP A 44 -1.04 -8.41 -5.10
CA TRP A 44 -2.46 -8.61 -4.89
C TRP A 44 -2.71 -9.63 -3.77
N PHE A 45 -3.27 -9.16 -2.67
CA PHE A 45 -3.57 -9.96 -1.48
C PHE A 45 -5.07 -10.17 -1.29
N HIS A 46 -5.87 -9.11 -1.48
CA HIS A 46 -7.29 -9.13 -1.14
C HIS A 46 -8.08 -8.10 -1.96
N PRO A 47 -9.34 -8.38 -2.35
CA PRO A 47 -10.09 -7.43 -3.17
C PRO A 47 -10.54 -6.16 -2.47
N TRP A 48 -10.61 -6.16 -1.14
CA TRP A 48 -11.02 -5.01 -0.34
C TRP A 48 -9.76 -4.34 0.21
N ASN A 49 -9.52 -3.12 -0.25
CA ASN A 49 -8.47 -2.25 0.25
C ASN A 49 -7.08 -2.91 0.19
N ASN A 50 -6.69 -3.38 -1.01
CA ASN A 50 -5.47 -4.15 -1.22
C ASN A 50 -4.20 -3.42 -0.78
N LEU A 51 -4.12 -2.11 -1.02
CA LEU A 51 -2.91 -1.34 -0.71
C LEU A 51 -2.56 -1.30 0.78
N GLN A 52 -3.49 -1.59 1.71
CA GLN A 52 -3.13 -1.77 3.13
C GLN A 52 -2.13 -2.92 3.35
N TYR A 53 -2.26 -4.00 2.58
CA TYR A 53 -1.38 -5.17 2.66
C TYR A 53 -0.08 -4.90 1.94
N VAL A 54 -0.14 -4.24 0.79
CA VAL A 54 1.03 -3.89 -0.01
C VAL A 54 1.94 -2.94 0.77
N THR A 55 1.41 -1.87 1.36
CA THR A 55 2.22 -0.91 2.13
C THR A 55 2.80 -1.53 3.39
N SER A 56 2.03 -2.38 4.08
CA SER A 56 2.53 -3.15 5.21
C SER A 56 3.65 -4.13 4.82
N ALA A 57 3.49 -4.86 3.71
CA ALA A 57 4.51 -5.76 3.20
C ALA A 57 5.79 -4.99 2.82
N MET A 58 5.67 -3.86 2.12
CA MET A 58 6.81 -3.00 1.79
C MET A 58 7.59 -2.54 3.02
N LEU A 59 6.90 -2.18 4.10
CA LEU A 59 7.55 -1.77 5.35
C LEU A 59 8.35 -2.93 5.95
N VAL A 60 7.76 -4.12 6.02
CA VAL A 60 8.44 -5.34 6.50
C VAL A 60 9.67 -5.66 5.64
N LEU A 61 9.53 -5.62 4.32
CA LEU A 61 10.63 -5.83 3.38
C LEU A 61 11.76 -4.83 3.60
N SER A 62 11.43 -3.53 3.74
CA SER A 62 12.40 -2.46 3.95
C SER A 62 13.21 -2.66 5.23
N ILE A 63 12.53 -2.94 6.34
CA ILE A 63 13.16 -3.20 7.64
C ILE A 63 14.09 -4.42 7.56
N HIS A 64 13.65 -5.50 6.91
CA HIS A 64 14.47 -6.70 6.79
C HIS A 64 15.68 -6.50 5.88
N ALA A 65 15.54 -5.73 4.79
CA ALA A 65 16.65 -5.37 3.92
C ALA A 65 17.74 -4.61 4.69
N ASP A 66 17.37 -3.67 5.56
CA ASP A 66 18.30 -2.94 6.41
C ASP A 66 19.02 -3.86 7.41
N GLN A 67 18.30 -4.82 8.01
CA GLN A 67 18.89 -5.82 8.91
C GLN A 67 19.90 -6.72 8.20
N LEU A 68 19.58 -7.18 6.99
CA LEU A 68 20.49 -8.00 6.17
C LEU A 68 21.73 -7.19 5.78
N ALA A 69 21.54 -5.94 5.32
CA ALA A 69 22.63 -5.04 4.94
C ALA A 69 23.59 -4.76 6.11
N ALA A 70 23.05 -4.45 7.30
CA ALA A 70 23.84 -4.20 8.50
C ALA A 70 24.71 -5.40 8.94
N LYS A 71 24.35 -6.61 8.50
CA LYS A 71 25.10 -7.84 8.78
C LYS A 71 25.84 -8.40 7.57
N SER A 72 25.82 -7.71 6.43
CA SER A 72 26.39 -8.19 5.16
C SER A 72 25.87 -9.59 4.77
N LEU A 73 24.57 -9.82 5.00
CA LEU A 73 23.89 -11.09 4.71
C LEU A 73 23.05 -11.00 3.44
N THR A 74 22.77 -12.17 2.87
CA THR A 74 21.79 -12.36 1.79
C THR A 74 20.72 -13.34 2.22
N LEU A 75 19.47 -13.09 1.83
CA LEU A 75 18.35 -13.99 2.09
C LEU A 75 18.39 -15.16 1.09
N GLN A 76 18.26 -16.38 1.61
CA GLN A 76 18.16 -17.59 0.78
C GLN A 76 16.70 -17.87 0.48
N CYS A 77 16.29 -17.74 -0.78
CA CYS A 77 14.96 -18.11 -1.23
C CYS A 77 14.99 -19.37 -2.11
N PRO A 78 13.86 -20.11 -2.22
CA PRO A 78 13.77 -21.29 -3.09
C PRO A 78 14.24 -21.08 -4.53
N SER A 79 13.91 -19.91 -5.12
CA SER A 79 14.29 -19.55 -6.49
C SER A 79 15.51 -18.63 -6.55
N GLY A 80 16.49 -18.86 -5.67
CA GLY A 80 17.78 -18.20 -5.65
C GLY A 80 17.90 -17.08 -4.62
N ASN A 81 19.13 -16.60 -4.45
CA ASN A 81 19.48 -15.67 -3.38
C ASN A 81 18.96 -14.27 -3.66
N VAL A 82 18.69 -13.55 -2.58
CA VAL A 82 18.18 -12.18 -2.59
C VAL A 82 19.09 -11.32 -1.74
N SER A 83 19.70 -10.32 -2.37
CA SER A 83 20.48 -9.28 -1.69
C SER A 83 19.56 -8.21 -1.10
N PRO A 84 20.03 -7.41 -0.12
CA PRO A 84 19.30 -6.22 0.34
C PRO A 84 18.90 -5.29 -0.81
N GLN A 85 19.76 -5.13 -1.82
CA GLN A 85 19.51 -4.30 -3.00
C GLN A 85 18.36 -4.83 -3.87
N ASP A 86 18.22 -6.15 -3.99
CA ASP A 86 17.08 -6.76 -4.70
C ASP A 86 15.76 -6.45 -3.99
N ILE A 87 15.74 -6.54 -2.64
CA ILE A 87 14.57 -6.19 -1.82
C ILE A 87 14.22 -4.71 -2.02
N ASN A 88 15.22 -3.82 -1.97
CA ASN A 88 15.03 -2.39 -2.13
C ASN A 88 14.47 -2.03 -3.51
N SER A 89 14.99 -2.66 -4.56
CA SER A 89 14.52 -2.45 -5.93
C SER A 89 13.07 -2.90 -6.08
N PHE A 90 12.69 -4.02 -5.45
CA PHE A 90 11.31 -4.46 -5.42
C PHE A 90 10.40 -3.50 -4.66
N VAL A 91 10.78 -3.06 -3.45
CA VAL A 91 10.02 -2.06 -2.67
C VAL A 91 9.84 -0.78 -3.48
N LYS A 92 10.90 -0.28 -4.12
CA LYS A 92 10.83 0.89 -4.98
C LYS A 92 9.83 0.68 -6.13
N SER A 93 9.81 -0.48 -6.76
CA SER A 93 8.82 -0.76 -7.82
C SER A 93 7.37 -0.66 -7.35
N GLN A 94 7.09 -1.07 -6.11
CA GLN A 94 5.74 -0.97 -5.53
C GLN A 94 5.41 0.48 -5.15
N VAL A 95 6.38 1.25 -4.65
CA VAL A 95 6.23 2.70 -4.42
C VAL A 95 5.95 3.43 -5.73
N ASP A 96 6.78 3.20 -6.75
CA ASP A 96 6.63 3.81 -8.06
C ASP A 96 5.26 3.47 -8.66
N TYR A 97 4.81 2.21 -8.54
CA TYR A 97 3.47 1.82 -8.97
C TYR A 97 2.39 2.62 -8.23
N ILE A 98 2.45 2.73 -6.89
CA ILE A 98 1.48 3.51 -6.10
C ILE A 98 1.47 4.98 -6.53
N LEU A 99 2.63 5.53 -6.93
CA LEU A 99 2.77 6.95 -7.26
C LEU A 99 2.57 7.28 -8.74
N GLY A 100 2.38 6.30 -9.63
CA GLY A 100 1.98 6.53 -11.01
C GLY A 100 2.58 5.62 -12.08
N GLU A 101 3.62 4.84 -11.75
CA GLU A 101 4.22 3.87 -12.69
C GLU A 101 3.41 2.59 -12.77
N ASN A 102 2.18 2.73 -13.23
CA ASN A 102 1.21 1.65 -13.42
C ASN A 102 0.48 1.79 -14.77
N PRO A 103 -0.29 0.76 -15.20
CA PRO A 103 -1.00 0.81 -16.48
C PRO A 103 -2.01 1.96 -16.63
N LYS A 104 -2.54 2.48 -15.52
CA LYS A 104 -3.47 3.61 -15.50
C LYS A 104 -2.78 4.98 -15.53
N LYS A 105 -1.45 5.03 -15.36
CA LYS A 105 -0.64 6.26 -15.31
C LYS A 105 -1.21 7.29 -14.33
N MET A 106 -1.70 6.80 -13.18
CA MET A 106 -2.29 7.61 -12.12
C MET A 106 -1.71 7.25 -10.76
N SER A 107 -1.54 8.24 -9.89
CA SER A 107 -1.19 8.02 -8.49
C SER A 107 -2.39 7.46 -7.73
N TYR A 108 -2.17 6.48 -6.86
CA TYR A 108 -3.14 6.02 -5.85
C TYR A 108 -2.97 6.75 -4.51
N MET A 109 -2.03 7.71 -4.43
CA MET A 109 -1.97 8.71 -3.37
C MET A 109 -2.69 9.97 -3.83
N VAL A 110 -3.75 10.34 -3.11
CA VAL A 110 -4.60 11.50 -3.39
C VAL A 110 -3.77 12.79 -3.30
N GLY A 111 -3.93 13.67 -4.28
CA GLY A 111 -3.22 14.96 -4.36
C GLY A 111 -1.78 14.87 -4.87
N PHE A 112 -1.27 13.67 -5.18
CA PHE A 112 0.08 13.49 -5.72
C PHE A 112 0.05 13.26 -7.24
N GLY A 113 0.95 13.93 -7.97
CA GLY A 113 1.05 13.83 -9.43
C GLY A 113 -0.06 14.58 -10.18
N THR A 114 -0.16 14.37 -11.49
CA THR A 114 -1.13 15.05 -12.37
C THR A 114 -2.45 14.30 -12.52
N SER A 115 -2.52 13.03 -12.09
CA SER A 115 -3.71 12.19 -12.14
C SER A 115 -3.80 11.35 -10.88
N TYR A 116 -4.91 11.45 -10.14
CA TYR A 116 -5.17 10.78 -8.87
C TYR A 116 -6.68 10.65 -8.62
N PRO A 117 -7.15 9.78 -7.69
CA PRO A 117 -8.56 9.62 -7.37
C PRO A 117 -9.23 10.90 -6.89
N LEU A 118 -10.37 11.24 -7.49
CA LEU A 118 -11.17 12.41 -7.18
C LEU A 118 -12.43 12.07 -6.39
N GLN A 119 -12.90 10.82 -6.42
CA GLN A 119 -14.12 10.36 -5.75
C GLN A 119 -13.82 9.33 -4.65
N VAL A 120 -12.86 9.66 -3.77
CA VAL A 120 -12.48 8.83 -2.61
C VAL A 120 -13.68 8.59 -1.68
N HIS A 121 -13.82 7.36 -1.16
CA HIS A 121 -14.82 6.97 -0.16
C HIS A 121 -14.49 7.59 1.21
N HIS A 122 -14.66 8.91 1.36
CA HIS A 122 -14.40 9.61 2.61
C HIS A 122 -15.41 10.73 2.85
N ARG A 123 -16.19 10.64 3.93
CA ARG A 123 -17.30 11.57 4.22
C ARG A 123 -16.84 13.02 4.34
N GLY A 124 -15.73 13.26 5.05
CA GLY A 124 -15.16 14.59 5.18
C GLY A 124 -14.56 15.13 3.88
N ALA A 125 -14.28 14.27 2.90
CA ALA A 125 -13.82 14.68 1.58
C ALA A 125 -15.00 15.03 0.67
N SER A 126 -16.07 14.23 0.72
CA SER A 126 -17.22 14.33 -0.17
C SER A 126 -18.20 15.44 0.18
N ILE A 127 -18.32 15.82 1.45
CA ILE A 127 -19.21 16.89 1.92
C ILE A 127 -18.49 18.22 1.90
N VAL A 128 -19.11 19.28 1.36
CA VAL A 128 -18.51 20.62 1.30
C VAL A 128 -18.02 21.10 2.67
N SER A 129 -16.87 21.78 2.68
CA SER A 129 -16.36 22.42 3.89
C SER A 129 -17.30 23.50 4.39
N ILE A 130 -17.49 23.56 5.72
CA ILE A 130 -18.21 24.64 6.41
C ILE A 130 -17.66 26.04 6.09
N LYS A 131 -16.39 26.13 5.69
CA LYS A 131 -15.76 27.40 5.26
C LYS A 131 -16.27 27.90 3.90
N LYS A 132 -16.80 27.00 3.06
CA LYS A 132 -17.32 27.31 1.73
C LYS A 132 -18.84 27.40 1.72
N ASP A 133 -19.51 26.53 2.47
CA ASP A 133 -20.95 26.54 2.64
C ASP A 133 -21.28 26.13 4.09
N SER A 134 -21.84 27.06 4.86
CA SER A 134 -22.15 26.85 6.28
C SER A 134 -23.52 26.22 6.51
N SER A 135 -24.24 25.83 5.45
CA SER A 135 -25.53 25.15 5.59
C SER A 135 -25.38 23.79 6.28
N THR A 136 -26.35 23.45 7.13
CA THR A 136 -26.35 22.18 7.85
C THR A 136 -26.57 21.02 6.88
N VAL A 137 -25.62 20.08 6.84
CA VAL A 137 -25.78 18.81 6.13
C VAL A 137 -26.29 17.76 7.11
N THR A 138 -27.54 17.31 6.92
CA THR A 138 -28.11 16.22 7.73
C THR A 138 -27.45 14.89 7.37
N CYS A 139 -27.60 13.86 8.23
CA CYS A 139 -27.08 12.52 7.94
C CYS A 139 -27.58 12.01 6.58
N GLN A 140 -28.89 12.07 6.34
CA GLN A 140 -29.48 11.68 5.05
C GLN A 140 -29.03 12.58 3.91
N GLY A 141 -28.90 13.90 4.15
CA GLY A 141 -28.39 14.85 3.17
C GLY A 141 -26.95 14.56 2.74
N GLY A 142 -26.10 14.07 3.66
CA GLY A 142 -24.77 13.58 3.36
C GLY A 142 -24.79 12.47 2.29
N PHE A 143 -25.77 11.58 2.35
CA PHE A 143 -25.92 10.54 1.33
C PHE A 143 -26.54 11.08 0.04
N SER A 144 -27.74 11.67 0.12
CA SER A 144 -28.52 12.06 -1.05
C SER A 144 -27.91 13.21 -1.86
N THR A 145 -27.18 14.12 -1.20
CA THR A 145 -26.63 15.32 -1.83
C THR A 145 -25.15 15.18 -2.18
N TRP A 146 -24.38 14.44 -1.37
CA TRP A 146 -22.92 14.41 -1.47
C TRP A 146 -22.37 13.04 -1.86
N PHE A 147 -22.79 11.96 -1.20
CA PHE A 147 -22.21 10.63 -1.41
C PHE A 147 -22.44 10.08 -2.82
N TYR A 148 -23.63 10.24 -3.39
CA TYR A 148 -23.98 9.74 -4.74
C TYR A 148 -23.76 10.76 -5.86
N LYS A 149 -23.26 11.96 -5.54
CA LYS A 149 -23.05 13.01 -6.53
C LYS A 149 -21.90 12.63 -7.46
N ASP A 150 -22.14 12.58 -8.77
CA ASP A 150 -21.07 12.33 -9.75
C ASP A 150 -20.26 13.61 -10.01
N ALA A 151 -19.33 13.88 -9.10
CA ALA A 151 -18.44 15.04 -9.13
C ALA A 151 -17.21 14.78 -8.26
N PRO A 152 -16.07 15.43 -8.50
CA PRO A 152 -14.93 15.38 -7.57
C PRO A 152 -15.33 15.75 -6.14
N ASN A 153 -14.67 15.14 -5.17
CA ASN A 153 -14.79 15.50 -3.76
C ASN A 153 -14.43 16.99 -3.57
N PRO A 154 -15.26 17.80 -2.88
CA PRO A 154 -14.99 19.22 -2.66
C PRO A 154 -13.76 19.49 -1.80
N ASN A 155 -13.33 18.53 -0.98
CA ASN A 155 -12.10 18.63 -0.20
C ASN A 155 -11.13 17.52 -0.61
N VAL A 156 -9.94 17.90 -1.05
CA VAL A 156 -8.85 16.97 -1.35
C VAL A 156 -8.23 16.51 -0.03
N ILE A 157 -8.05 15.21 0.13
CA ILE A 157 -7.40 14.61 1.30
C ILE A 157 -5.97 14.23 0.94
N ASP A 158 -5.11 15.24 0.82
CA ASP A 158 -3.73 15.08 0.35
C ASP A 158 -2.95 14.03 1.15
N GLY A 159 -2.24 13.16 0.43
CA GLY A 159 -1.44 12.08 1.01
C GLY A 159 -2.22 10.82 1.42
N ALA A 160 -3.56 10.83 1.32
CA ALA A 160 -4.34 9.63 1.56
C ALA A 160 -4.08 8.58 0.47
N ILE A 161 -3.83 7.33 0.87
CA ILE A 161 -3.69 6.21 -0.07
C ILE A 161 -5.00 5.46 -0.12
N VAL A 162 -5.58 5.33 -1.31
CA VAL A 162 -6.82 4.57 -1.54
C VAL A 162 -6.56 3.06 -1.51
N GLY A 163 -7.60 2.23 -1.65
CA GLY A 163 -7.49 0.78 -1.70
C GLY A 163 -6.73 0.22 -2.90
N GLY A 164 -6.64 1.01 -3.99
CA GLY A 164 -5.86 0.70 -5.18
C GLY A 164 -6.62 -0.13 -6.21
N PRO A 165 -5.94 -0.57 -7.28
CA PRO A 165 -6.58 -1.29 -8.39
C PRO A 165 -6.92 -2.73 -8.00
N ASP A 166 -7.72 -3.40 -8.84
CA ASP A 166 -7.93 -4.84 -8.74
C ASP A 166 -6.73 -5.66 -9.27
N ALA A 167 -6.88 -6.99 -9.25
CA ALA A 167 -5.89 -7.94 -9.77
C ALA A 167 -5.52 -7.74 -11.25
N ASN A 168 -6.34 -7.01 -12.03
CA ASN A 168 -6.17 -6.75 -13.45
C ASN A 168 -5.76 -5.29 -13.73
N ASP A 169 -5.22 -4.61 -12.72
CA ASP A 169 -4.78 -3.20 -12.81
C ASP A 169 -5.94 -2.23 -13.12
N GLN A 170 -7.19 -2.63 -12.87
CA GLN A 170 -8.36 -1.77 -13.08
C GLN A 170 -8.73 -1.01 -11.80
N TYR A 171 -9.01 0.28 -11.97
CA TYR A 171 -9.45 1.18 -10.90
C TYR A 171 -10.69 1.94 -11.35
N SER A 172 -11.74 1.91 -10.53
CA SER A 172 -12.97 2.68 -10.74
C SER A 172 -13.10 3.75 -9.66
N ASP A 173 -12.88 5.00 -10.04
CA ASP A 173 -12.90 6.18 -9.17
C ASP A 173 -14.34 6.61 -8.87
N THR A 174 -14.97 5.90 -7.93
CA THR A 174 -16.30 6.21 -7.44
C THR A 174 -16.41 5.93 -5.95
N ARG A 175 -17.10 6.81 -5.23
CA ARG A 175 -17.29 6.66 -3.78
C ARG A 175 -18.04 5.38 -3.43
N THR A 176 -18.88 4.84 -4.31
CA THR A 176 -19.60 3.59 -4.03
C THR A 176 -18.70 2.37 -4.08
N ASN A 177 -17.52 2.47 -4.73
CA ASN A 177 -16.52 1.43 -4.80
C ASN A 177 -15.59 1.49 -3.58
N TYR A 178 -16.13 1.20 -2.41
CA TYR A 178 -15.37 1.14 -1.16
C TYR A 178 -14.29 0.04 -1.15
N GLN A 179 -14.26 -0.87 -2.13
CA GLN A 179 -13.15 -1.82 -2.25
C GLN A 179 -11.86 -1.14 -2.69
N GLN A 180 -11.95 -0.23 -3.66
CA GLN A 180 -10.79 0.43 -4.28
C GLN A 180 -10.63 1.89 -3.84
N ALA A 181 -11.73 2.59 -3.56
CA ALA A 181 -11.74 4.01 -3.21
C ALA A 181 -11.67 4.28 -1.69
N GLU A 182 -11.64 3.25 -0.85
CA GLU A 182 -11.45 3.41 0.60
C GLU A 182 -10.06 3.96 0.91
N ALA A 183 -10.01 5.06 1.66
CA ALA A 183 -8.77 5.60 2.19
C ALA A 183 -8.75 5.39 3.70
N ALA A 184 -7.75 4.65 4.18
CA ALA A 184 -7.62 4.32 5.60
C ALA A 184 -6.21 4.64 6.12
N THR A 185 -6.11 4.91 7.42
CA THR A 185 -4.83 5.16 8.10
C THR A 185 -3.85 3.99 7.94
N VAL A 186 -4.35 2.76 7.91
CA VAL A 186 -3.55 1.54 7.70
C VAL A 186 -2.96 1.43 6.29
N ASN A 187 -3.51 2.16 5.31
CA ASN A 187 -2.92 2.24 3.97
C ASN A 187 -1.69 3.15 4.01
N THR A 188 -1.87 4.36 4.56
CA THR A 188 -0.87 5.43 4.54
C THR A 188 0.23 5.24 5.57
N ALA A 189 -0.07 4.78 6.79
CA ALA A 189 0.90 4.75 7.88
C ALA A 189 2.16 3.91 7.58
N PRO A 190 2.07 2.67 7.03
CA PRO A 190 3.26 1.92 6.64
C PRO A 190 4.01 2.58 5.49
N PHE A 191 3.28 3.20 4.54
CA PHE A 191 3.88 3.87 3.39
C PHE A 191 4.74 5.06 3.80
N VAL A 192 4.34 5.82 4.82
CA VAL A 192 5.18 6.90 5.39
C VAL A 192 6.53 6.36 5.87
N GLY A 193 6.53 5.21 6.56
CA GLY A 193 7.77 4.55 7.00
C GLY A 193 8.63 4.08 5.84
N VAL A 194 8.01 3.55 4.78
CA VAL A 194 8.72 3.16 3.55
C VAL A 194 9.35 4.38 2.89
N LEU A 195 8.58 5.45 2.67
CA LEU A 195 9.07 6.70 2.07
C LEU A 195 10.23 7.27 2.87
N ALA A 196 10.10 7.40 4.19
CA ALA A 196 11.16 7.94 5.05
C ALA A 196 12.47 7.15 4.98
N ARG A 197 12.42 5.87 4.59
CA ARG A 197 13.59 5.02 4.43
C ARG A 197 14.22 5.13 3.04
N ILE A 198 13.41 5.30 1.98
CA ILE A 198 13.89 5.28 0.58
C ILE A 198 14.18 6.67 0.01
N THR A 199 13.80 7.74 0.72
CA THR A 199 14.20 9.14 0.46
C THR A 199 15.57 9.43 1.05
#